data_AF-A0A958Y464-F1
#
_entry.id   AF-A0A958Y464-F1
#
_cell.length_a   1.000
_cell.length_b   1.000
_cell.length_c   1.000
_cell.angle_alpha   90.00
_cell.angle_beta   90.00
_cell.angle_gamma   90.00
#
_symmetry.space_group_name_H-M   'P 1'
#
loop_
_entity.id
_entity.type
_entity.pdbx_description
1 polymer ?
#
loop_
_entity_poly.entity_id
_entity_poly.type
_entity_poly.pdbx_seq_one_letter_code
_entity_poly.pdbx_strand_id
1 'polypeptide(L)'
;MKFIYYNLIFLLVTLTSCSNASQPNDPVPEHETFKIQSKQVGEERIINVWTPSSYKSSSDSLPVMYMADGGIKEDFPHIANTLAKLIKE
;
A
#
# COMPACT_ATOMS: atom_id res chain seq x y z
N MET A 1 49.60 0.40 -11.25
CA MET A 1 48.67 -0.20 -12.23
C MET A 1 47.73 -1.25 -11.62
N LYS A 2 48.21 -2.36 -11.03
CA LYS A 2 47.34 -3.40 -10.42
C LYS A 2 46.35 -2.89 -9.35
N PHE A 3 46.78 -1.97 -8.49
CA PHE A 3 45.91 -1.37 -7.47
C PHE A 3 44.74 -0.55 -8.04
N ILE A 4 44.90 0.07 -9.20
CA ILE A 4 43.83 0.85 -9.85
C ILE A 4 42.72 -0.08 -10.34
N TYR A 5 43.08 -1.25 -10.90
CA TYR A 5 42.11 -2.26 -11.33
C TYR A 5 41.31 -2.84 -10.16
N TYR A 6 41.94 -3.07 -9.00
CA TYR A 6 41.21 -3.50 -7.80
C TYR A 6 40.23 -2.45 -7.28
N ASN A 7 40.63 -1.17 -7.28
CA ASN A 7 39.73 -0.08 -6.90
C ASN A 7 38.57 0.10 -7.89
N LEU A 8 38.81 -0.05 -9.20
CA LEU A 8 37.75 -0.02 -10.21
C LEU A 8 36.77 -1.19 -10.06
N ILE A 9 37.27 -2.40 -9.79
CA ILE A 9 36.42 -3.58 -9.56
C ILE A 9 35.58 -3.40 -8.29
N PHE A 10 36.17 -2.86 -7.23
CA PHE A 10 35.46 -2.58 -5.98
C PHE A 10 34.33 -1.56 -6.19
N LEU A 11 34.61 -0.47 -6.93
CA LEU A 11 33.60 0.54 -7.27
C LEU A 11 32.46 -0.05 -8.11
N LEU A 12 32.78 -0.91 -9.09
CA LEU A 12 31.79 -1.56 -9.94
C LEU A 12 30.85 -2.48 -9.15
N VAL A 13 31.36 -3.19 -8.14
CA VAL A 13 30.56 -4.07 -7.26
C VAL A 13 29.62 -3.26 -6.36
N THR A 14 30.03 -2.07 -5.90
CA THR A 14 29.18 -1.23 -5.04
C THR A 14 27.98 -0.60 -5.77
N LEU A 15 28.07 -0.42 -7.09
CA LEU A 15 27.01 0.23 -7.89
C LEU A 15 25.87 -0.72 -8.30
N THR A 16 26.02 -2.05 -8.13
CA THR A 16 25.01 -3.04 -8.55
C THR A 16 24.00 -3.40 -7.44
N SER A 17 24.12 -2.83 -6.24
CA SER A 17 23.24 -3.16 -5.09
C SER A 17 21.91 -2.39 -5.03
N CYS A 18 21.53 -1.64 -6.07
CA CYS A 18 20.20 -1.03 -6.16
C CYS A 18 19.19 -2.01 -6.76
N SER A 19 18.73 -2.99 -5.97
CA SER A 19 17.54 -3.76 -6.33
C SER A 19 16.29 -2.94 -5.98
N ASN A 20 15.56 -2.44 -6.98
CA ASN A 20 14.20 -1.97 -6.77
C ASN A 20 13.34 -3.19 -6.42
N ALA A 21 13.02 -3.38 -5.14
CA ALA A 21 12.04 -4.38 -4.74
C ALA A 21 10.73 -4.06 -5.46
N SER A 22 10.23 -5.01 -6.26
CA SER A 22 8.95 -4.89 -6.95
C SER A 22 7.88 -4.58 -5.91
N GLN A 23 7.30 -3.38 -5.99
CA GLN A 23 6.14 -3.07 -5.16
C GLN A 23 4.97 -3.97 -5.59
N PRO A 24 4.13 -4.42 -4.65
CA PRO A 24 2.89 -5.11 -5.00
C PRO A 24 2.11 -4.27 -6.01
N ASN A 25 1.83 -4.84 -7.18
CA ASN A 25 1.11 -4.16 -8.27
C ASN A 25 -0.39 -4.48 -8.22
N ASP A 26 -0.95 -4.49 -7.01
CA ASP A 26 -2.39 -4.72 -6.88
C ASP A 26 -3.13 -3.47 -7.37
N PRO A 27 -4.12 -3.62 -8.26
CA PRO A 27 -4.89 -2.50 -8.75
C PRO A 27 -5.60 -1.84 -7.58
N VAL A 28 -5.50 -0.52 -7.46
CA VAL A 28 -6.20 0.23 -6.43
C VAL A 28 -7.71 0.15 -6.73
N PRO A 29 -8.53 -0.45 -5.86
CA PRO A 29 -9.97 -0.56 -6.12
C PRO A 29 -10.65 0.80 -6.00
N GLU A 30 -11.88 0.93 -6.50
CA GLU A 30 -12.71 2.10 -6.23
C GLU A 30 -12.93 2.22 -4.70
N HIS A 31 -12.62 3.38 -4.14
CA HIS A 31 -12.68 3.64 -2.71
C HIS A 31 -12.91 5.13 -2.46
N GLU A 32 -13.28 5.45 -1.23
CA GLU A 32 -13.37 6.83 -0.76
C GLU A 32 -12.11 7.19 0.04
N THR A 33 -11.63 8.42 -0.11
CA THR A 33 -10.52 8.97 0.66
C THR A 33 -11.01 10.14 1.49
N PHE A 34 -10.81 10.05 2.80
CA PHE A 34 -11.12 11.10 3.75
C PHE A 34 -9.85 11.73 4.29
N LYS A 35 -9.91 13.03 4.56
CA LYS A 35 -8.86 13.78 5.26
C LYS A 35 -9.40 14.24 6.60
N ILE A 36 -8.67 13.95 7.67
CA ILE A 36 -9.06 14.28 9.04
C ILE A 36 -7.89 14.97 9.73
N GLN A 37 -8.09 16.18 10.24
CA GLN A 37 -7.12 16.79 11.15
C GLN A 37 -7.21 16.09 12.52
N SER A 38 -6.20 15.28 12.85
CA SER A 38 -6.18 14.56 14.11
C SER A 38 -5.73 15.46 15.26
N LYS A 39 -6.58 15.61 16.27
CA LYS A 39 -6.23 16.34 17.50
C LYS A 39 -5.16 15.62 18.32
N GLN A 40 -5.14 14.29 18.27
CA GLN A 40 -4.24 13.48 19.11
C GLN A 40 -2.79 13.54 18.63
N VAL A 41 -2.58 13.55 17.32
CA VAL A 41 -1.22 13.60 16.73
C VAL A 41 -0.88 14.95 16.09
N GLY A 42 -1.84 15.89 16.02
CA GLY A 42 -1.59 17.26 15.56
C GLY A 42 -1.42 17.43 14.05
N GLU A 43 -1.71 16.41 13.24
CA GLU A 43 -1.50 16.39 11.78
C GLU A 43 -2.74 15.95 10.98
N GLU A 44 -2.78 16.28 9.69
CA GLU A 44 -3.78 15.75 8.75
C GLU A 44 -3.49 14.26 8.49
N ARG A 45 -4.52 13.43 8.66
CA ARG A 45 -4.48 12.00 8.40
C ARG A 45 -5.34 11.69 7.17
N ILE A 46 -4.84 10.79 6.35
CA ILE A 46 -5.56 10.24 5.19
C ILE A 46 -6.14 8.89 5.59
N ILE A 47 -7.44 8.71 5.37
CA ILE A 47 -8.14 7.45 5.64
C ILE A 47 -8.77 6.98 4.33
N ASN A 48 -8.43 5.76 3.90
CA ASN A 48 -9.02 5.12 2.72
C ASN A 48 -10.08 4.11 3.17
N VAL A 49 -11.24 4.15 2.52
CA VAL A 49 -12.38 3.28 2.85
C VAL A 49 -12.85 2.59 1.58
N TRP A 50 -12.72 1.28 1.55
CA TRP A 50 -13.32 0.42 0.54
C TRP A 50 -14.62 -0.18 1.05
N THR A 51 -15.61 -0.32 0.18
CA THR A 51 -16.89 -0.98 0.49
C THR A 51 -17.23 -2.03 -0.57
N PRO A 52 -17.90 -3.15 -0.20
CA PRO A 52 -18.33 -4.13 -1.18
C PRO A 52 -19.41 -3.55 -2.11
N SER A 53 -19.56 -4.12 -3.31
CA SER A 53 -20.48 -3.60 -4.33
C SER A 53 -21.95 -3.56 -3.89
N SER A 54 -22.34 -4.42 -2.94
CA SER A 54 -23.69 -4.47 -2.36
C SER A 54 -23.97 -3.37 -1.33
N TYR A 55 -22.95 -2.62 -0.89
CA TYR A 55 -23.07 -1.64 0.18
C TYR A 55 -24.11 -0.55 -0.14
N LYS A 56 -24.15 -0.06 -1.38
CA LYS A 56 -25.10 1.00 -1.79
C LYS A 56 -26.53 0.50 -1.96
N SER A 57 -26.75 -0.82 -2.06
CA SER A 57 -28.07 -1.41 -2.33
C SER A 57 -28.70 -2.08 -1.11
N SER A 58 -28.03 -2.08 0.05
CA SER A 58 -28.56 -2.62 1.30
C SER A 58 -28.48 -1.58 2.42
N SER A 59 -29.38 -1.69 3.39
CA SER A 59 -29.34 -0.95 4.67
C SER A 59 -28.73 -1.77 5.81
N ASP A 60 -28.30 -3.00 5.52
CA ASP A 60 -27.74 -3.90 6.53
C ASP A 60 -26.41 -3.35 7.04
N SER A 61 -26.19 -3.50 8.34
CA SER A 61 -24.90 -3.16 8.94
C SER A 61 -23.87 -4.23 8.59
N LEU A 62 -22.70 -3.80 8.11
CA LEU A 62 -21.57 -4.68 7.81
C LEU A 62 -20.51 -4.60 8.91
N PRO A 63 -19.76 -5.67 9.18
CA PRO A 63 -18.59 -5.60 10.04
C PRO A 63 -17.54 -4.65 9.42
N VAL A 64 -16.84 -3.92 10.28
CA VAL A 64 -15.79 -2.98 9.88
C VAL A 64 -14.43 -3.50 10.33
N MET A 65 -13.50 -3.62 9.39
CA MET A 65 -12.10 -3.94 9.67
C MET A 65 -11.26 -2.69 9.57
N TYR A 66 -10.60 -2.31 10.66
CA TYR A 66 -9.63 -1.22 10.68
C TYR A 66 -8.22 -1.75 10.45
N MET A 67 -7.43 -1.03 9.65
CA MET A 67 -6.05 -1.37 9.33
C MET A 67 -5.18 -0.12 9.45
N ALA A 68 -4.06 -0.22 10.17
CA ALA A 68 -3.16 0.91 10.40
C ALA A 68 -2.38 1.30 9.13
N ASP A 69 -1.85 0.32 8.40
CA ASP A 69 -1.06 0.50 7.16
C ASP A 69 -1.97 0.52 5.92
N GLY A 70 -3.04 1.31 6.03
CA GLY A 70 -4.10 1.48 5.04
C GLY A 70 -3.79 2.47 3.92
N GLY A 71 -2.52 2.82 3.70
CA GLY A 71 -2.12 3.66 2.59
C GLY A 71 -2.33 2.98 1.23
N ILE A 72 -2.63 3.78 0.18
CA ILE A 72 -2.80 3.26 -1.20
C ILE A 72 -1.51 2.61 -1.74
N LYS A 73 -0.34 3.01 -1.21
CA LYS A 73 0.97 2.42 -1.54
C LYS A 73 1.45 1.39 -0.50
N GLU A 74 0.55 0.99 0.39
CA GLU A 74 0.78 0.02 1.47
C GLU A 74 -0.20 -1.16 1.25
N ASP A 75 -0.78 -1.72 2.31
CA ASP A 75 -1.56 -2.96 2.23
C ASP A 75 -3.01 -2.76 1.76
N PHE A 76 -3.47 -1.51 1.62
CA PHE A 76 -4.87 -1.21 1.27
C PHE A 76 -5.34 -1.90 -0.02
N PRO A 77 -4.65 -1.77 -1.18
CA PRO A 77 -5.11 -2.41 -2.41
C PRO A 77 -5.18 -3.93 -2.28
N HIS A 78 -4.19 -4.53 -1.61
CA HIS A 78 -4.09 -5.98 -1.44
C HIS A 78 -5.28 -6.54 -0.64
N ILE A 79 -5.54 -5.93 0.51
CA ILE A 79 -6.60 -6.37 1.43
C ILE A 79 -7.99 -6.13 0.84
N ALA A 80 -8.23 -4.95 0.24
CA ALA A 80 -9.52 -4.63 -0.36
C ALA A 80 -9.85 -5.57 -1.53
N ASN A 81 -8.88 -5.86 -2.41
CA ASN A 81 -9.08 -6.82 -3.50
C ASN A 81 -9.30 -8.26 -2.99
N THR A 82 -8.58 -8.65 -1.94
CA THR A 82 -8.74 -9.98 -1.33
C THR A 82 -10.16 -10.14 -0.76
N LEU A 83 -10.66 -9.16 -0.01
CA LEU A 83 -12.03 -9.17 0.50
C LEU A 83 -13.05 -9.15 -0.65
N ALA A 84 -12.84 -8.31 -1.67
CA ALA A 84 -13.72 -8.25 -2.84
C ALA A 84 -13.84 -9.60 -3.56
N LYS A 85 -12.76 -10.39 -3.59
CA LYS A 85 -12.75 -11.74 -4.15
C LYS A 85 -13.49 -12.72 -3.23
N LEU A 86 -13.13 -12.77 -1.95
CA LEU A 86 -13.71 -13.73 -0.99
C LEU A 86 -15.22 -13.53 -0.76
N ILE A 87 -15.73 -12.29 -0.88
CA ILE A 87 -17.17 -12.02 -0.77
C ILE A 87 -17.98 -12.59 -1.95
N LYS A 88 -17.33 -12.83 -3.10
CA LYS A 88 -17.99 -13.37 -4.30
C LYS A 88 -17.95 -14.91 -4.38
N GLU A 89 -17.09 -15.55 -3.59
CA GLU A 89 -16.99 -17.02 -3.50
C GLU A 89 -18.12 -17.60 -2.66
#